data_AF-A0A0F9FTU1-F1
#
_entry.id   AF-A0A0F9FTU1-F1
#
_cell.length_a   1.000
_cell.length_b   1.000
_cell.length_c   1.000
_cell.angle_alpha   90.00
_cell.angle_beta   90.00
_cell.angle_gamma   90.00
#
_symmetry.space_group_name_H-M   'P 1'
#
loop_
_entity.id
_entity.type
_entity.pdbx_description
1 polymer ?
#
loop_
_entity_poly.entity_id
_entity_poly.type
_entity_poly.pdbx_seq_one_letter_code
_entity_poly.pdbx_strand_id
1 'polypeptide(L)' 'MNNYWLKYHMCEISNEDFVRGIKLGVYLYAHYKDGVMMVGTTGQTYKEAIAKIDKAHEWAVSAISLKVKE' A
#
# COMPACT_ATOMS: atom_id res chain seq x y z
N MET A 1 -10.80 16.77 -25.76
CA MET A 1 -9.76 16.43 -24.75
C MET A 1 -10.06 15.01 -24.28
N ASN A 2 -9.08 14.11 -24.38
CA ASN A 2 -9.31 12.67 -24.18
C ASN A 2 -9.56 12.34 -22.70
N ASN A 3 -10.77 11.86 -22.39
CA ASN A 3 -11.22 11.42 -21.05
C ASN A 3 -10.41 10.27 -20.44
N TYR A 4 -9.55 9.62 -21.23
CA TYR A 4 -8.68 8.54 -20.78
C TYR A 4 -7.67 9.02 -19.74
N TRP A 5 -7.02 10.17 -19.94
CA TRP A 5 -6.00 10.69 -19.03
C TRP A 5 -6.55 10.96 -17.62
N LEU A 6 -7.74 11.56 -17.52
CA LEU A 6 -8.41 11.80 -16.25
C LEU A 6 -8.77 10.50 -15.52
N LYS A 7 -9.23 9.48 -16.24
CA LYS A 7 -9.61 8.20 -15.64
C LYS A 7 -8.40 7.42 -15.12
N TYR A 8 -7.28 7.41 -15.86
CA TYR A 8 -6.04 6.77 -15.41
C TYR A 8 -5.44 7.49 -14.20
N HIS A 9 -5.30 8.81 -14.27
CA HIS A 9 -4.68 9.60 -13.21
C HIS A 9 -5.48 9.55 -11.90
N MET A 10 -6.81 9.48 -11.99
CA MET A 10 -7.70 9.36 -10.82
C MET A 10 -7.67 7.95 -10.21
N CYS A 11 -7.46 6.91 -11.03
CA CYS A 11 -7.25 5.53 -10.55
C CYS A 11 -5.92 5.40 -9.79
N GLU A 12 -4.82 5.96 -10.33
CA GLU A 12 -3.52 5.99 -9.67
C GLU A 12 -3.56 6.72 -8.32
N ILE A 13 -4.13 7.93 -8.29
CA ILE A 13 -4.31 8.72 -7.04
C ILE A 13 -5.10 7.92 -6.00
N SER A 14 -6.21 7.28 -6.41
CA SER A 14 -7.03 6.49 -5.47
C SER A 14 -6.29 5.28 -4.89
N ASN A 15 -5.36 4.70 -5.65
CA ASN A 15 -4.60 3.52 -5.23
C ASN A 15 -3.46 3.92 -4.27
N GLU A 16 -2.80 5.04 -4.51
CA GLU A 16 -1.82 5.61 -3.58
C GLU A 16 -2.47 6.00 -2.24
N ASP A 17 -3.63 6.67 -2.28
CA ASP A 17 -4.35 7.07 -1.08
C ASP A 17 -4.83 5.86 -0.27
N PHE A 18 -5.26 4.79 -0.95
CA PHE A 18 -5.60 3.52 -0.31
C PHE A 18 -4.39 2.90 0.41
N VAL A 19 -3.23 2.83 -0.24
CA VAL A 19 -2.00 2.31 0.38
C VAL A 19 -1.57 3.19 1.56
N ARG A 20 -1.68 4.51 1.43
CA ARG A 20 -1.39 5.45 2.53
C ARG A 20 -2.31 5.21 3.72
N GLY A 21 -3.60 4.97 3.47
CA GLY A 21 -4.58 4.61 4.51
C GLY A 21 -4.22 3.32 5.25
N ILE A 22 -3.81 2.26 4.53
CA ILE A 22 -3.37 1.00 5.15
C ILE A 22 -2.12 1.23 6.01
N LYS A 23 -1.10 1.94 5.50
CA LYS A 23 0.12 2.25 6.26
C LYS A 23 -0.19 3.02 7.54
N LEU A 24 -1.11 3.99 7.47
CA LEU A 24 -1.56 4.74 8.64
C LEU A 24 -2.25 3.83 9.66
N GLY A 25 -3.12 2.92 9.22
CA GLY A 25 -3.75 1.94 10.11
C GLY A 25 -2.73 1.04 10.82
N VAL A 26 -1.71 0.56 10.10
CA VAL A 26 -0.61 -0.23 10.69
C VAL A 26 0.18 0.59 11.72
N TYR A 27 0.47 1.85 11.41
CA TYR A 27 1.16 2.76 12.33
C TYR A 27 0.37 2.96 13.63
N LEU A 28 -0.94 3.23 13.54
CA LEU A 28 -1.81 3.42 14.70
C LEU A 28 -1.95 2.16 15.56
N TYR A 29 -1.73 0.98 14.98
CA TYR A 29 -1.78 -0.30 15.67
C TYR A 29 -0.39 -0.80 16.15
N ALA A 30 0.67 -0.08 15.80
CA ALA A 30 2.02 -0.41 16.21
C ALA A 30 2.29 0.05 17.65
N HIS A 31 3.06 -0.73 18.40
CA HIS A 31 3.50 -0.38 19.74
C HIS A 31 4.99 -0.68 19.90
N TYR A 32 5.65 0.02 20.82
CA TYR A 32 7.05 -0.24 21.14
C TYR A 32 7.18 -1.42 22.10
N LYS A 33 8.12 -2.32 21.78
CA LYS A 33 8.55 -3.42 22.64
C LYS A 33 10.04 -3.66 22.42
N ASP A 34 10.83 -3.66 23.49
CA ASP A 34 12.27 -3.96 23.46
C ASP A 34 13.06 -3.13 22.41
N GLY A 35 12.68 -1.86 22.26
CA GLY A 35 13.31 -0.92 21.30
C GLY A 35 12.87 -1.08 19.85
N VAL A 36 11.95 -1.99 19.54
CA VAL A 36 11.41 -2.23 18.20
C VAL A 36 9.92 -1.89 18.16
N MET A 37 9.44 -1.32 17.05
CA MET A 37 8.00 -1.18 16.82
C MET A 37 7.43 -2.49 16.29
N MET A 38 6.44 -3.01 16.99
CA MET A 38 5.76 -4.27 16.71
C MET A 38 4.31 -3.99 16.31
N VAL A 39 3.78 -4.76 15.36
CA VAL A 39 2.39 -4.61 14.89
C VAL A 39 1.50 -5.66 15.57
N GLY A 40 0.87 -5.25 16.68
CA GLY A 40 -0.14 -6.03 17.42
C GLY A 40 0.15 -7.53 17.62
N THR A 41 -0.88 -8.37 17.45
CA THR A 41 -0.85 -9.83 17.65
C THR A 41 -0.13 -10.62 16.56
N THR A 42 0.35 -9.96 15.51
CA THR A 42 0.96 -10.65 14.35
C THR A 42 2.38 -11.14 14.64
N GLY A 43 3.01 -10.64 15.71
CA GLY A 43 4.41 -10.92 16.03
C GLY A 43 5.41 -10.34 15.03
N GLN A 44 4.96 -9.51 14.08
CA GLN A 44 5.81 -8.88 13.06
C GLN A 44 6.25 -7.50 13.52
N THR A 45 7.45 -7.12 13.08
CA THR A 45 7.93 -5.75 13.22
C THR A 45 7.16 -4.83 12.27
N TYR A 46 7.07 -3.56 12.64
CA TYR A 46 6.51 -2.50 11.80
C TYR A 46 7.20 -2.46 10.43
N LYS A 47 8.52 -2.63 10.40
CA LYS A 47 9.31 -2.65 9.15
C LYS A 47 8.88 -3.78 8.22
N GLU A 48 8.66 -4.98 8.74
CA GLU A 48 8.20 -6.12 7.95
C GLU A 48 6.78 -5.93 7.43
N ALA A 49 5.89 -5.36 8.24
CA ALA A 49 4.51 -5.07 7.84
C ALA A 49 4.46 -4.06 6.68
N ILE A 50 5.25 -2.98 6.75
CA ILE A 50 5.34 -1.98 5.67
C ILE A 50 5.91 -2.61 4.39
N ALA A 51 6.96 -3.43 4.48
CA ALA A 51 7.55 -4.10 3.31
C ALA A 51 6.55 -5.02 2.59
N LYS A 52 5.64 -5.68 3.34
CA LYS A 52 4.57 -6.49 2.75
C LYS A 52 3.54 -5.65 1.99
N ILE A 53 3.18 -4.49 2.53
CA ILE A 53 2.24 -3.56 1.89
C ILE A 53 2.85 -3.04 0.58
N ASP A 54 4.12 -2.63 0.61
CA ASP A 54 4.81 -2.11 -0.58
C ASP A 54 4.90 -3.17 -1.69
N LYS A 55 5.30 -4.39 -1.33
CA LYS A 55 5.34 -5.51 -2.27
C LYS A 55 3.96 -5.85 -2.86
N ALA A 56 2.91 -5.78 -2.05
CA ALA A 56 1.54 -6.00 -2.52
C ALA A 56 1.08 -4.89 -3.48
N HIS A 57 1.46 -3.63 -3.20
CA HIS A 57 1.17 -2.50 -4.07
C HIS A 57 1.89 -2.62 -5.42
N GLU A 58 3.19 -2.93 -5.44
CA GLU A 58 3.96 -3.17 -6.67
C GLU A 58 3.33 -4.27 -7.53
N TRP A 59 2.93 -5.38 -6.89
CA TRP A 59 2.24 -6.46 -7.59
C TRP A 59 0.90 -6.00 -8.17
N ALA A 60 0.09 -5.25 -7.43
CA ALA A 60 -1.18 -4.73 -7.92
C ALA A 60 -0.99 -3.76 -9.11
N VAL A 61 -0.02 -2.85 -9.05
CA VAL A 61 0.28 -1.88 -10.12
C VAL A 61 0.76 -2.61 -11.38
N SER A 62 1.65 -3.59 -11.23
CA SER A 62 2.11 -4.40 -12.38
C SER A 62 0.99 -5.21 -13.02
N ALA A 63 0.08 -5.79 -12.22
CA ALA A 63 -1.08 -6.53 -12.73
C ALA A 63 -2.07 -5.63 -13.50
N ILE A 64 -2.30 -4.40 -13.03
CA ILE A 64 -3.14 -3.42 -13.74
C ILE A 64 -2.49 -3.04 -15.07
N SER A 65 -1.18 -2.80 -15.08
CA SER A 65 -0.42 -2.42 -16.28
C SER A 65 -0.45 -3.49 -17.38
N LEU A 66 -0.56 -4.77 -17.02
CA LEU A 66 -0.71 -5.88 -17.96
C LEU A 66 -2.11 -5.94 -18.59
N LYS A 67 -3.17 -5.73 -17.79
CA LYS A 67 -4.57 -5.76 -18.27
C LYS A 67 -4.93 -4.62 -19.21
N VAL A 68 -4.14 -3.54 -19.23
CA VAL A 68 -4.36 -2.38 -20.12
C VAL A 68 -3.76 -2.61 -21.52
N LYS A 69 -2.90 -3.62 -21.69
CA LYS A 69 -2.25 -3.95 -22.97
C LYS A 69 -3.02 -4.98 -23.82
N GLU A 70 -4.01 -5.65 -23.24
CA GLU A 70 -4.92 -6.59 -23.93
C GLU A 70 -6.19 -5.87 -24.39
#